data_AF-I3SRC5-F1
#
_entry.id   AF-I3SRC5-F1
#
_cell.length_a   1.000
_cell.length_b   1.000
_cell.length_c   1.000
_cell.angle_alpha   90.00
_cell.angle_beta   90.00
_cell.angle_gamma   90.00
#
_symmetry.space_group_name_H-M   'P 1'
#
loop_
_entity.id
_entity.type
_entity.pdbx_description
1 polymer ?
#
loop_
_entity_poly.entity_id
_entity_poly.type
_entity_poly.pdbx_seq_one_letter_code
_entity_poly.pdbx_strand_id
1 'polypeptide(L)'
;MIGYAEAMSNIVSNEMRCQWIAHFLDGNIELPNIKEMEKDVKLWEDNMKKYSRKFYWRSCIVTCGIWYNDQLCRDMKCNPRRKKSLFAELFEPYGPSDYNGLVRK
;
A
#
# COMPACT_ATOMS: atom_id res chain seq x y z
N MET A 1 4.94 -10.59 -4.53
CA MET A 1 6.40 -10.59 -4.32
C MET A 1 6.87 -9.20 -3.96
N ILE A 2 7.69 -9.05 -2.91
CA ILE A 2 8.31 -7.77 -2.57
C ILE A 2 9.26 -7.40 -3.71
N GLY A 3 9.24 -6.13 -4.15
CA GLY A 3 10.09 -5.66 -5.25
C GLY A 3 9.58 -5.94 -6.67
N TYR A 4 8.49 -6.69 -6.85
CA TYR A 4 7.88 -6.88 -8.18
C TYR A 4 7.12 -5.63 -8.65
N ALA A 5 6.43 -4.96 -7.74
CA ALA A 5 5.64 -3.79 -8.06
C ALA A 5 6.46 -2.51 -7.90
N GLU A 6 6.64 -1.76 -8.99
CA GLU A 6 7.29 -0.46 -8.97
C GLU A 6 6.39 0.59 -8.29
N ALA A 7 7.03 1.54 -7.59
CA ALA A 7 6.46 2.75 -7.01
C ALA A 7 7.39 3.95 -7.25
N MET A 8 6.97 5.16 -6.85
CA MET A 8 7.76 6.38 -7.03
C MET A 8 9.11 6.31 -6.29
N SER A 9 9.09 5.70 -5.09
CA SER A 9 10.27 5.30 -4.34
C SER A 9 10.10 3.85 -3.90
N ASN A 10 10.81 2.94 -4.56
CA ASN A 10 10.73 1.52 -4.27
C ASN A 10 11.20 1.18 -2.85
N ILE A 11 12.11 1.95 -2.27
CA ILE A 11 12.67 1.69 -0.93
C ILE A 11 11.55 1.80 0.11
N VAL A 12 10.87 2.94 0.16
CA VAL A 12 9.84 3.24 1.16
C VAL A 12 8.62 2.33 0.96
N SER A 13 8.20 2.10 -0.29
CA SER A 13 7.09 1.21 -0.58
C SER A 13 7.40 -0.25 -0.27
N ASN A 14 8.64 -0.71 -0.48
CA ASN A 14 9.02 -2.07 -0.11
C ASN A 14 9.18 -2.22 1.40
N GLU A 15 9.65 -1.21 2.12
CA GLU A 15 9.68 -1.20 3.59
C GLU A 15 8.28 -1.44 4.17
N MET A 16 7.28 -0.68 3.70
CA MET A 16 5.87 -0.85 4.10
C MET A 16 5.34 -2.26 3.80
N ARG A 17 5.69 -2.83 2.64
CA ARG A 17 5.30 -4.20 2.28
C ARG A 17 5.99 -5.24 3.16
N CYS A 18 7.26 -5.05 3.49
CA CYS A 18 7.98 -5.91 4.41
C CYS A 18 7.33 -5.89 5.80
N GLN A 19 6.95 -4.71 6.29
CA GLN A 19 6.25 -4.57 7.58
C GLN A 19 4.89 -5.30 7.55
N TRP A 20 4.09 -5.11 6.51
CA TRP A 20 2.81 -5.81 6.37
C TRP A 20 3.00 -7.33 6.38
N ILE A 21 4.02 -7.84 5.70
CA ILE A 21 4.34 -9.29 5.71
C ILE A 21 4.78 -9.74 7.10
N ALA A 22 5.58 -8.97 7.82
CA ALA A 22 5.95 -9.30 9.20
C ALA A 22 4.71 -9.41 10.10
N HIS A 23 3.80 -8.43 10.02
CA HIS A 23 2.52 -8.47 10.75
C HIS A 23 1.63 -9.66 10.35
N PHE A 24 1.63 -10.03 9.07
CA PHE A 24 0.91 -11.23 8.61
C PHE A 24 1.52 -12.51 9.18
N LEU A 25 2.85 -12.64 9.19
CA LEU A 25 3.55 -13.80 9.77
C LEU A 25 3.36 -13.90 11.29
N ASP A 26 3.25 -12.77 11.98
CA ASP A 26 2.91 -12.70 13.41
C ASP A 26 1.43 -13.01 13.70
N GLY A 27 0.60 -13.26 12.68
CA GLY A 27 -0.82 -13.55 12.83
C GLY A 27 -1.69 -12.33 13.18
N ASN A 28 -1.16 -11.11 13.03
CA ASN A 28 -1.88 -9.88 13.32
C ASN A 28 -2.86 -9.46 12.20
N ILE A 29 -2.66 -10.01 11.00
CA ILE A 29 -3.46 -9.74 9.80
C ILE A 29 -4.21 -11.01 9.42
N GLU A 30 -5.52 -10.89 9.28
CA GLU A 30 -6.38 -11.95 8.75
C GLU A 30 -6.61 -11.70 7.26
N LEU A 31 -6.26 -12.70 6.44
CA LEU A 31 -6.55 -12.62 5.00
C LEU A 31 -8.02 -12.92 4.73
N PRO A 32 -8.62 -12.26 3.74
CA PRO A 32 -9.97 -12.58 3.29
C PRO A 32 -9.99 -13.96 2.59
N ASN A 33 -11.19 -14.42 2.22
CA ASN A 33 -11.33 -15.69 1.51
C ASN A 33 -10.59 -15.64 0.16
N ILE A 34 -10.06 -16.78 -0.29
CA ILE A 34 -9.41 -16.95 -1.60
C ILE A 34 -10.25 -16.35 -2.74
N LYS A 35 -11.58 -16.59 -2.74
CA LYS A 35 -12.47 -16.03 -3.76
C LYS A 35 -12.54 -14.50 -3.76
N GLU A 36 -12.38 -13.88 -2.61
CA GLU A 36 -12.36 -12.42 -2.48
C GLU A 36 -11.01 -11.86 -2.93
N MET A 37 -9.91 -12.52 -2.56
CA MET A 37 -8.58 -12.18 -3.06
C MET A 37 -8.50 -12.26 -4.59
N GLU A 38 -9.06 -13.31 -5.20
CA GLU A 38 -9.11 -13.47 -6.66
C GLU A 38 -9.91 -12.36 -7.34
N LYS A 39 -11.04 -11.96 -6.74
CA LYS A 39 -11.86 -10.84 -7.25
C LYS A 39 -11.09 -9.52 -7.18
N ASP A 40 -10.39 -9.26 -6.09
CA ASP A 40 -9.60 -8.04 -5.93
C ASP A 40 -8.46 -7.98 -6.95
N VAL A 41 -7.74 -9.09 -7.15
CA VAL A 41 -6.69 -9.17 -8.19
C VAL A 41 -7.26 -8.86 -9.57
N LYS A 42 -8.42 -9.43 -9.91
CA LYS A 42 -9.08 -9.18 -11.19
C LYS A 42 -9.54 -7.74 -11.33
N LEU A 43 -10.10 -7.14 -10.28
CA LEU A 43 -10.50 -5.74 -10.27
C LEU A 43 -9.30 -4.82 -10.52
N TRP A 44 -8.17 -5.09 -9.86
CA TRP A 44 -6.93 -4.36 -10.08
C TRP A 44 -6.40 -4.53 -11.50
N GLU A 45 -6.39 -5.75 -12.01
CA GLU A 45 -5.96 -6.04 -13.38
C GLU A 45 -6.80 -5.26 -14.41
N ASP A 46 -8.14 -5.29 -14.28
CA ASP A 46 -9.06 -4.60 -15.19
C ASP A 46 -8.90 -3.07 -15.11
N ASN A 47 -8.73 -2.53 -13.90
CA ASN A 47 -8.45 -1.11 -13.70
C ASN A 47 -7.11 -0.71 -14.34
N MET A 48 -6.05 -1.47 -14.10
CA MET A 48 -4.74 -1.19 -14.67
C MET A 48 -4.76 -1.26 -16.20
N LYS A 49 -5.48 -2.22 -16.80
CA LYS A 49 -5.69 -2.30 -18.27
C LYS A 49 -6.43 -1.08 -18.80
N LYS A 50 -7.50 -0.65 -18.10
CA LYS A 50 -8.33 0.49 -18.49
C LYS A 50 -7.55 1.81 -18.48
N TYR A 51 -6.78 2.07 -17.42
CA TYR A 51 -6.10 3.34 -17.21
C TYR A 51 -4.69 3.39 -17.81
N SER A 52 -3.95 2.28 -17.84
CA SER A 52 -2.56 2.26 -18.33
C SER A 52 -2.41 1.93 -19.81
N ARG A 53 -3.47 1.41 -20.47
CA ARG A 53 -3.53 1.09 -21.92
C ARG A 53 -2.22 0.45 -22.43
N LYS A 54 -1.42 1.19 -23.23
CA LYS A 54 -0.17 0.71 -23.85
C LYS A 54 0.99 0.50 -22.87
N PHE A 55 0.92 1.06 -21.67
CA PHE A 55 1.96 0.97 -20.64
C PHE A 55 1.61 -0.01 -19.52
N TYR A 56 0.62 -0.88 -19.71
CA TYR A 56 0.22 -1.88 -18.70
C TYR A 56 1.40 -2.66 -18.11
N TRP A 57 2.36 -3.09 -18.93
CA TRP A 57 3.55 -3.82 -18.46
C TRP A 57 4.57 -2.97 -17.70
N ARG A 58 4.51 -1.63 -17.83
CA ARG A 58 5.35 -0.66 -17.11
C ARG A 58 4.52 0.16 -16.12
N SER A 59 3.31 -0.30 -15.81
CA SER A 59 2.35 0.47 -15.05
C SER A 59 2.71 0.37 -13.57
N CYS A 60 3.25 1.47 -13.09
CA CYS A 60 3.70 1.65 -11.73
C CYS A 60 2.50 1.93 -10.83
N ILE A 61 2.50 1.45 -9.58
CA ILE A 61 1.44 1.77 -8.59
C ILE A 61 1.52 3.26 -8.15
N VAL A 62 2.46 4.04 -8.69
CA VAL A 62 2.73 5.47 -8.38
C VAL A 62 1.47 6.30 -8.13
N THR A 63 0.48 6.26 -9.03
CA THR A 63 -0.72 7.10 -8.92
C THR A 63 -1.63 6.74 -7.74
N CYS A 64 -1.51 5.53 -7.20
CA CYS A 64 -2.28 5.04 -6.06
C CYS A 64 -1.40 4.74 -4.83
N GLY A 65 -0.14 5.17 -4.79
CA GLY A 65 0.80 4.81 -3.72
C GLY A 65 0.32 5.22 -2.33
N ILE A 66 -0.28 6.41 -2.20
CA ILE A 66 -0.87 6.92 -0.96
C ILE A 66 -2.01 6.00 -0.49
N TRP A 67 -2.96 5.73 -1.37
CA TRP A 67 -4.11 4.87 -1.09
C TRP A 67 -3.69 3.44 -0.75
N TYR A 68 -2.71 2.91 -1.48
CA TYR A 68 -2.19 1.56 -1.26
C TYR A 68 -1.54 1.43 0.12
N ASN A 69 -0.72 2.40 0.50
CA ASN A 69 -0.13 2.44 1.84
C ASN A 69 -1.20 2.58 2.93
N ASP A 70 -2.27 3.34 2.68
CA ASP A 70 -3.39 3.48 3.65
C ASP A 70 -4.12 2.15 3.86
N GLN A 71 -4.27 1.35 2.80
CA GLN A 71 -4.85 0.02 2.89
C GLN A 71 -3.95 -0.92 3.69
N LEU A 72 -2.64 -0.91 3.46
CA LEU A 72 -1.69 -1.67 4.27
C LEU A 72 -1.73 -1.25 5.75
N CYS A 73 -1.84 0.04 6.04
CA CYS A 73 -1.99 0.54 7.41
C CYS A 73 -3.27 0.00 8.06
N ARG A 74 -4.39 -0.02 7.34
CA ARG A 74 -5.66 -0.57 7.85
C ARG A 74 -5.55 -2.05 8.17
N ASP A 75 -4.92 -2.83 7.30
CA ASP A 75 -4.72 -4.27 7.50
C ASP A 75 -3.86 -4.54 8.75
N MET A 76 -2.81 -3.74 8.95
CA MET A 76 -1.95 -3.79 10.15
C MET A 76 -2.63 -3.22 11.41
N LYS A 77 -3.88 -2.75 11.32
CA LYS A 77 -4.62 -2.04 12.40
C LYS A 77 -3.90 -0.77 12.87
N CYS A 78 -3.07 -0.19 12.02
CA CYS A 78 -2.43 1.10 12.23
C CYS A 78 -3.34 2.24 11.77
N ASN A 79 -3.20 3.42 12.38
CA ASN A 79 -3.94 4.60 11.94
C ASN A 79 -3.43 5.02 10.55
N PRO A 80 -4.31 5.07 9.52
CA PRO A 80 -3.89 5.49 8.18
C PRO A 80 -3.65 7.01 8.10
N ARG A 81 -4.10 7.80 9.10
CA ARG A 81 -3.77 9.23 9.17
C ARG A 81 -2.33 9.41 9.58
N ARG A 82 -1.54 9.92 8.63
CA ARG A 82 -0.08 10.06 8.70
C ARG A 82 0.34 11.30 9.50
N LYS A 83 -0.48 12.34 9.46
CA LYS A 83 -0.25 13.61 10.17
C LYS A 83 -1.36 13.87 11.19
N LYS A 84 -1.00 14.56 12.27
CA LYS A 84 -1.91 14.85 13.38
C LYS A 84 -2.96 15.92 13.07
N SER A 85 -2.68 16.81 12.12
CA SER A 85 -3.57 17.92 11.75
C SER A 85 -4.31 17.64 10.45
N LEU A 86 -5.61 18.00 10.41
CA LEU A 86 -6.46 17.84 9.23
C LEU A 86 -5.96 18.63 8.01
N PHE A 87 -5.41 19.83 8.24
CA PHE A 87 -4.86 20.65 7.16
C PHE A 87 -3.53 20.09 6.64
N ALA A 88 -2.67 19.61 7.53
CA ALA A 88 -1.41 18.98 7.15
C ALA A 88 -1.66 17.70 6.35
N GLU A 89 -2.64 16.89 6.75
CA GLU A 89 -2.99 15.66 6.04
C GLU A 89 -3.50 15.93 4.62
N LEU A 90 -4.17 17.07 4.37
CA LEU A 90 -4.75 17.39 3.06
C LEU A 90 -3.76 18.10 2.12
N PHE A 91 -2.91 18.97 2.66
CA PHE A 91 -2.12 19.90 1.84
C PHE A 91 -0.61 19.66 1.85
N GLU A 92 -0.09 18.92 2.84
CA GLU A 92 1.35 18.72 2.97
C GLU A 92 1.77 17.41 2.27
N PRO A 93 2.88 17.39 1.51
CA PRO A 93 3.36 16.15 0.90
C PRO A 93 3.69 15.10 1.95
N TYR A 94 3.42 13.83 1.61
CA TYR A 94 3.78 12.69 2.44
C TYR A 94 5.24 12.31 2.27
N GLY A 95 5.93 12.10 3.40
CA GLY A 95 7.31 11.68 3.45
C GLY A 95 7.50 10.33 4.15
N PRO A 96 8.69 9.72 4.04
CA PRO A 96 9.02 8.48 4.76
C PRO A 96 8.91 8.61 6.29
N SER A 97 9.21 9.81 6.82
CA SER A 97 9.10 10.12 8.25
C SER A 97 7.68 9.96 8.80
N ASP A 98 6.66 10.12 7.96
CA ASP A 98 5.26 10.01 8.36
C ASP A 98 4.83 8.56 8.62
N TYR A 99 5.60 7.60 8.12
CA TYR A 99 5.39 6.16 8.32
C TYR A 99 6.28 5.58 9.43
N ASN A 100 6.98 6.45 10.17
CA ASN A 100 7.87 6.02 11.25
C ASN A 100 7.06 5.56 12.47
N GLY A 101 7.39 4.39 13.02
CA GLY A 101 6.75 3.84 14.23
C GLY A 101 5.52 2.96 13.99
N LEU A 102 5.28 2.50 12.76
CA LEU A 102 4.26 1.47 12.48
C LEU A 102 4.62 0.10 13.08
N VAL A 103 5.91 -0.13 13.31
CA VAL A 103 6.40 -1.31 14.02
C VAL A 103 6.16 -1.15 15.51
N ARG A 104 5.30 -2.01 16.07
CA ARG A 104 5.26 -2.22 17.53
C ARG A 104 6.48 -3.08 17.89
N LYS A 105 7.30 -2.59 18.82
CA LYS A 105 8.43 -3.35 19.38
C LYS A 105 7.96 -4.63 20.06
#